data_AF-A0AAD9FHB8-F1
#
_entry.id   AF-A0AAD9FHB8-F1
#
_cell.length_a   1.000
_cell.length_b   1.000
_cell.length_c   1.000
_cell.angle_alpha   90.00
_cell.angle_beta   90.00
_cell.angle_gamma   90.00
#
_symmetry.space_group_name_H-M   'P 1'
#
loop_
_entity.id
_entity.type
_entity.pdbx_description
1 polymer ?
#
loop_
_entity_poly.entity_id
_entity_poly.type
_entity_poly.pdbx_seq_one_letter_code
_entity_poly.pdbx_strand_id
1 'polypeptide(L)'
;MKKVHCITSEAGASIYSVSPEAVKELPDMDPNLRSAVSIGRRVQDPMAELVKIDPKHIGIGTYQHDVSAGALKAALDGVVQECVSFVGVDINICSETLMRHVAGLNAGRAKSIAEWREQNGPFNNREQLKLVKGMGPKTYQQCAGFIRINPQTLHSAKSSPHPVPEKPAAKKSKGKTCVNIPTSFNPLDQTCIHPESYHVAERFLCLVGGTADQIGSAGLRQCVESKVRTSSVEELAKTVDSTPETLKLIIDGLTQPPGFDIRQSFGQADFKRGIVSMSDLRVGAVLTGRVDNATLFGAFVDIGVGRSGLIHKSKITPDKLPASQRRRSLALGPGQRVEVRVLNVDPQRGRIGLDLIRVLQ
;
A
#
# COMPACT_ATOMS: atom_id res chain seq x y z
N MET A 1 10.29 29.39 1.47
CA MET A 1 10.51 27.95 1.74
C MET A 1 11.70 27.46 0.93
N LYS A 2 12.64 26.72 1.54
CA LYS A 2 13.72 26.05 0.78
C LYS A 2 13.09 24.88 0.00
N LYS A 3 13.34 24.79 -1.31
CA LYS A 3 12.86 23.69 -2.16
C LYS A 3 13.48 22.37 -1.67
N VAL A 4 12.63 21.37 -1.45
CA VAL A 4 13.01 19.97 -1.21
C VAL A 4 12.61 19.14 -2.41
N HIS A 5 13.33 18.07 -2.70
CA HIS A 5 13.00 17.14 -3.78
C HIS A 5 12.99 15.71 -3.26
N CYS A 6 12.09 14.90 -3.81
CA CYS A 6 12.06 13.45 -3.58
C CYS A 6 12.36 12.76 -4.90
N ILE A 7 12.99 11.60 -4.80
CA ILE A 7 13.28 10.74 -5.94
C ILE A 7 12.30 9.59 -5.90
N THR A 8 11.72 9.27 -7.04
CA THR A 8 10.80 8.15 -7.18
C THR A 8 11.02 7.49 -8.53
N SER A 9 10.72 6.19 -8.60
CA SER A 9 10.87 5.44 -9.84
C SER A 9 9.88 5.94 -10.89
N GLU A 10 10.37 6.14 -12.12
CA GLU A 10 9.56 6.41 -13.30
C GLU A 10 9.10 5.14 -14.03
N ALA A 11 9.48 3.95 -13.53
CA ALA A 11 9.23 2.68 -14.21
C ALA A 11 7.74 2.50 -14.55
N GLY A 12 7.44 2.24 -15.82
CA GLY A 12 6.06 2.09 -16.31
C GLY A 12 5.22 3.38 -16.36
N ALA A 13 5.76 4.57 -16.02
CA ALA A 13 4.99 5.81 -16.09
C ALA A 13 4.61 6.19 -17.53
N SER A 14 5.50 5.92 -18.49
CA SER A 14 5.21 6.04 -19.92
C SER A 14 4.11 5.08 -20.37
N ILE A 15 4.13 3.83 -19.89
CA ILE A 15 3.08 2.84 -20.18
C ILE A 15 1.73 3.28 -19.62
N TYR A 16 1.69 3.78 -18.38
CA TYR A 16 0.47 4.37 -17.81
C TYR A 16 -0.04 5.52 -18.67
N SER A 17 0.81 6.45 -19.09
CA SER A 17 0.36 7.70 -19.75
C SER A 17 -0.49 7.53 -21.02
N VAL A 18 -0.33 6.39 -21.70
CA VAL A 18 -1.07 6.03 -22.91
C VAL A 18 -2.11 4.94 -22.67
N SER A 19 -2.31 4.51 -21.42
CA SER A 19 -3.28 3.47 -21.08
C SER A 19 -4.72 3.99 -21.15
N PRO A 20 -5.71 3.11 -21.39
CA PRO A 20 -7.13 3.49 -21.31
C PRO A 20 -7.51 4.08 -19.95
N GLU A 21 -6.90 3.59 -18.87
CA GLU A 21 -7.11 4.12 -17.51
C GLU A 21 -6.64 5.57 -17.40
N ALA A 22 -5.45 5.91 -17.91
CA ALA A 22 -4.95 7.28 -17.86
C ALA A 22 -5.73 8.23 -18.75
N VAL A 23 -6.19 7.76 -19.93
CA VAL A 23 -7.08 8.54 -20.81
C VAL A 23 -8.43 8.79 -20.12
N LYS A 24 -8.97 7.81 -19.40
CA LYS A 24 -10.21 7.97 -18.63
C LYS A 24 -10.04 8.94 -17.46
N GLU A 25 -8.90 8.89 -16.75
CA GLU A 25 -8.62 9.76 -15.60
C GLU A 25 -8.28 11.20 -16.01
N LEU A 26 -7.58 11.39 -17.15
CA LEU A 26 -7.00 12.66 -17.58
C LEU A 26 -7.19 12.85 -19.11
N PRO A 27 -8.44 12.96 -19.61
CA PRO A 27 -8.75 12.88 -21.04
C PRO A 27 -8.04 13.95 -21.88
N ASP A 28 -8.01 15.19 -21.41
CA ASP A 28 -7.49 16.34 -22.18
C ASP A 28 -6.00 16.64 -21.94
N MET A 29 -5.28 15.72 -21.28
CA MET A 29 -3.89 15.91 -20.90
C MET A 29 -2.93 15.18 -21.85
N ASP A 30 -1.85 15.85 -22.27
CA ASP A 30 -0.77 15.24 -23.06
C ASP A 30 -0.12 14.06 -22.31
N PRO A 31 0.28 12.96 -23.00
CA PRO A 31 0.92 11.81 -22.36
C PRO A 31 2.13 12.15 -21.49
N ASN A 32 2.97 13.13 -21.85
CA ASN A 32 4.12 13.50 -21.03
C ASN A 32 3.68 14.11 -19.69
N LEU A 33 2.62 14.93 -19.72
CA LEU A 33 2.02 15.50 -18.51
C LEU A 33 1.33 14.43 -17.67
N ARG A 34 0.63 13.47 -18.28
CA ARG A 34 0.06 12.31 -17.54
C ARG A 34 1.15 11.48 -16.86
N SER A 35 2.28 11.28 -17.54
CA SER A 35 3.45 10.60 -16.96
C SER A 35 3.97 11.33 -15.73
N ALA A 36 4.13 12.67 -15.83
CA ALA A 36 4.53 13.51 -14.71
C ALA A 36 3.53 13.46 -13.53
N VAL A 37 2.22 13.46 -13.82
CA VAL A 37 1.18 13.29 -12.79
C VAL A 37 1.32 11.93 -12.09
N SER A 38 1.54 10.84 -12.83
CA SER A 38 1.77 9.51 -12.24
C SER A 38 3.01 9.51 -11.34
N ILE A 39 4.12 10.11 -11.77
CA ILE A 39 5.34 10.22 -10.96
C ILE A 39 5.05 10.99 -9.64
N GLY A 40 4.30 12.09 -9.70
CA GLY A 40 3.88 12.84 -8.52
C GLY A 40 2.99 12.02 -7.58
N ARG A 41 2.01 11.30 -8.11
CA ARG A 41 1.08 10.44 -7.33
C ARG A 41 1.80 9.27 -6.65
N ARG A 42 2.85 8.71 -7.26
CA ARG A 42 3.67 7.66 -6.62
C ARG A 42 4.36 8.13 -5.35
N VAL A 43 4.71 9.41 -5.24
CA VAL A 43 5.29 9.96 -4.00
C VAL A 43 4.24 10.03 -2.88
N GLN A 44 2.98 10.25 -3.25
CA GLN A 44 1.87 10.34 -2.30
C GLN A 44 1.39 8.96 -1.85
N ASP A 45 1.11 8.07 -2.79
CA ASP A 45 0.72 6.68 -2.54
C ASP A 45 1.27 5.77 -3.65
N PRO A 46 2.44 5.14 -3.44
CA PRO A 46 3.04 4.24 -4.42
C PRO A 46 2.12 3.08 -4.81
N MET A 47 1.39 2.51 -3.85
CA MET A 47 0.56 1.32 -4.10
C MET A 47 -0.62 1.69 -4.99
N ALA A 48 -1.34 2.76 -4.66
CA ALA A 48 -2.53 3.18 -5.40
C ALA A 48 -2.22 3.61 -6.84
N GLU A 49 -1.00 4.07 -7.10
CA GLU A 49 -0.56 4.47 -8.45
C GLU A 49 0.07 3.32 -9.23
N LEU A 50 0.93 2.49 -8.61
CA LEU A 50 1.62 1.39 -9.31
C LEU A 50 0.68 0.27 -9.75
N VAL A 51 -0.43 0.02 -9.04
CA VAL A 51 -1.45 -0.96 -9.46
C VAL A 51 -2.12 -0.59 -10.78
N LYS A 52 -1.99 0.65 -11.26
CA LYS A 52 -2.54 1.08 -12.56
C LYS A 52 -1.69 0.62 -13.74
N ILE A 53 -0.54 0.02 -13.48
CA ILE A 53 0.42 -0.42 -14.50
C ILE A 53 0.47 -1.95 -14.45
N ASP A 54 0.49 -2.60 -15.61
CA ASP A 54 0.76 -4.03 -15.68
C ASP A 54 2.12 -4.31 -15.01
N PRO A 55 2.18 -5.13 -13.94
CA PRO A 55 3.37 -5.32 -13.13
C PRO A 55 4.65 -5.67 -13.90
N LYS A 56 4.53 -6.31 -15.07
CA LYS A 56 5.69 -6.63 -15.93
C LYS A 56 6.43 -5.37 -16.44
N HIS A 57 5.78 -4.21 -16.43
CA HIS A 57 6.33 -2.93 -16.86
C HIS A 57 6.95 -2.11 -15.72
N ILE A 58 6.90 -2.61 -14.47
CA ILE A 58 7.52 -1.95 -13.32
C ILE A 58 9.05 -2.22 -13.28
N GLY A 59 9.58 -3.07 -14.17
CA GLY A 59 11.01 -3.30 -14.31
C GLY A 59 11.58 -4.18 -13.20
N ILE A 60 11.16 -5.45 -13.19
CA ILE A 60 11.41 -6.39 -12.08
C ILE A 60 12.75 -7.13 -12.16
N GLY A 61 13.43 -7.07 -13.31
CA GLY A 61 14.74 -7.71 -13.48
C GLY A 61 15.27 -7.72 -14.91
N THR A 62 16.59 -7.88 -15.04
CA THR A 62 17.31 -7.80 -16.32
C THR A 62 16.82 -8.79 -17.38
N TYR A 63 16.44 -10.00 -16.96
CA TYR A 63 16.08 -11.12 -17.85
C TYR A 63 14.59 -11.47 -17.78
N GLN A 64 13.74 -10.51 -17.40
CA GLN A 64 12.29 -10.73 -17.30
C GLN A 64 11.62 -11.13 -18.63
N HIS A 65 12.28 -10.89 -19.75
CA HIS A 65 11.80 -11.26 -21.09
C HIS A 65 12.14 -12.71 -21.47
N ASP A 66 13.08 -13.34 -20.75
CA ASP A 66 13.54 -14.71 -21.02
C ASP A 66 12.74 -15.77 -20.24
N VAL A 67 11.80 -15.33 -19.40
CA VAL A 67 10.91 -16.22 -18.63
C VAL A 67 9.56 -16.37 -19.30
N SER A 68 8.84 -17.45 -18.96
CA SER A 68 7.46 -17.64 -19.43
C SER A 68 6.57 -16.47 -19.01
N ALA A 69 5.98 -15.80 -20.00
CA ALA A 69 5.10 -14.65 -19.78
C ALA A 69 3.90 -14.98 -18.87
N GLY A 70 3.34 -16.19 -19.00
CA GLY A 70 2.22 -16.64 -18.17
C GLY A 70 2.62 -16.87 -16.71
N ALA A 71 3.76 -17.53 -16.48
CA ALA A 71 4.27 -17.76 -15.13
C ALA A 71 4.67 -16.45 -14.45
N LEU A 72 5.32 -15.55 -15.20
CA LEU A 72 5.70 -14.23 -14.71
C LEU A 72 4.46 -13.42 -14.32
N LYS A 73 3.44 -13.39 -15.19
CA LYS A 73 2.20 -12.70 -14.91
C LYS A 73 1.53 -13.23 -13.63
N ALA A 74 1.40 -14.55 -13.51
CA ALA A 74 0.77 -15.16 -12.33
C ALA A 74 1.52 -14.83 -11.03
N ALA A 75 2.86 -14.87 -11.06
CA ALA A 75 3.68 -14.52 -9.91
C ALA A 75 3.50 -13.04 -9.51
N LEU A 76 3.53 -12.14 -10.49
CA LEU A 76 3.41 -10.70 -10.22
C LEU A 76 2.00 -10.31 -9.78
N ASP A 77 0.96 -10.86 -10.40
CA ASP A 77 -0.42 -10.64 -9.98
C ASP A 77 -0.62 -11.11 -8.53
N GLY A 78 0.00 -12.25 -8.15
CA GLY A 78 0.02 -12.76 -6.78
C GLY A 78 0.65 -11.78 -5.78
N VAL A 79 1.84 -11.24 -6.11
CA VAL A 79 2.51 -10.23 -5.26
C VAL A 79 1.65 -8.98 -5.11
N VAL A 80 1.06 -8.48 -6.19
CA VAL A 80 0.18 -7.29 -6.13
C VAL A 80 -1.02 -7.56 -5.24
N GLN A 81 -1.69 -8.70 -5.40
CA GLN A 81 -2.84 -9.07 -4.55
C GLN A 81 -2.42 -9.20 -3.08
N GLU A 82 -1.27 -9.80 -2.79
CA GLU A 82 -0.75 -9.93 -1.43
C GLU A 82 -0.45 -8.56 -0.81
N CYS A 83 0.25 -7.67 -1.53
CA CYS A 83 0.51 -6.31 -1.05
C CYS A 83 -0.78 -5.53 -0.76
N VAL A 84 -1.75 -5.56 -1.68
CA VAL A 84 -3.03 -4.87 -1.51
C VAL A 84 -3.84 -5.44 -0.35
N SER A 85 -3.85 -6.77 -0.20
CA SER A 85 -4.57 -7.44 0.89
C SER A 85 -3.91 -7.18 2.24
N PHE A 86 -2.58 -7.20 2.30
CA PHE A 86 -1.82 -6.88 3.50
C PHE A 86 -2.09 -5.46 3.99
N VAL A 87 -2.08 -4.48 3.08
CA VAL A 87 -2.33 -3.08 3.40
C VAL A 87 -3.81 -2.82 3.69
N GLY A 88 -4.73 -3.47 2.97
CA GLY A 88 -6.16 -3.18 2.99
C GLY A 88 -6.52 -1.90 2.23
N VAL A 89 -7.81 -1.72 1.92
CA VAL A 89 -8.30 -0.56 1.16
C VAL A 89 -9.52 0.07 1.82
N ASP A 90 -9.62 1.40 1.81
CA ASP A 90 -10.87 2.07 2.16
C ASP A 90 -11.80 2.08 0.94
N ILE A 91 -12.91 1.35 1.02
CA ILE A 91 -13.81 1.14 -0.12
C ILE A 91 -14.50 2.43 -0.60
N ASN A 92 -14.58 3.46 0.25
CA ASN A 92 -15.26 4.71 -0.11
C ASN A 92 -14.37 5.64 -0.95
N ILE A 93 -13.04 5.49 -0.89
CA ILE A 93 -12.08 6.33 -1.63
C ILE A 93 -11.22 5.55 -2.62
N CYS A 94 -11.17 4.22 -2.49
CA CYS A 94 -10.38 3.36 -3.36
C CYS A 94 -10.85 3.47 -4.84
N SER A 95 -9.87 3.50 -5.75
CA SER A 95 -10.10 3.51 -7.19
C SER A 95 -10.61 2.16 -7.67
N GLU A 96 -11.30 2.16 -8.82
CA GLU A 96 -11.76 0.91 -9.42
C GLU A 96 -10.59 -0.05 -9.64
N THR A 97 -9.46 0.45 -10.15
CA THR A 97 -8.27 -0.35 -10.44
C THR A 97 -7.70 -1.02 -9.20
N LEU A 98 -7.54 -0.27 -8.10
CA LEU A 98 -7.02 -0.82 -6.85
C LEU A 98 -7.97 -1.87 -6.25
N MET A 99 -9.30 -1.66 -6.34
CA MET A 99 -10.29 -2.64 -5.87
C MET A 99 -10.18 -3.99 -6.60
N ARG A 100 -9.75 -4.04 -7.87
CA ARG A 100 -9.62 -5.30 -8.62
C ARG A 100 -8.58 -6.25 -8.03
N HIS A 101 -7.65 -5.73 -7.23
CA HIS A 101 -6.56 -6.48 -6.62
C HIS A 101 -6.84 -6.91 -5.18
N VAL A 102 -8.00 -6.55 -4.62
CA VAL A 102 -8.44 -7.05 -3.32
C VAL A 102 -8.83 -8.53 -3.46
N ALA A 103 -8.39 -9.38 -2.53
CA ALA A 103 -8.73 -10.79 -2.55
C ALA A 103 -10.25 -11.01 -2.65
N GLY A 104 -10.67 -11.89 -3.56
CA GLY A 104 -12.09 -12.15 -3.85
C GLY A 104 -12.75 -11.15 -4.81
N LEU A 105 -12.13 -10.03 -5.15
CA LEU A 105 -12.63 -9.07 -6.14
C LEU A 105 -11.99 -9.30 -7.52
N ASN A 106 -12.61 -8.69 -8.54
CA ASN A 106 -12.13 -8.68 -9.92
C ASN A 106 -12.64 -7.42 -10.63
N ALA A 107 -12.31 -7.24 -11.91
CA ALA A 107 -12.76 -6.09 -12.72
C ALA A 107 -14.27 -5.85 -12.66
N GLY A 108 -15.09 -6.90 -12.84
CA GLY A 108 -16.55 -6.77 -12.84
C GLY A 108 -17.12 -6.39 -11.48
N ARG A 109 -16.59 -6.97 -10.40
CA ARG A 109 -17.02 -6.66 -9.01
C ARG A 109 -16.57 -5.26 -8.60
N ALA A 110 -15.34 -4.87 -8.91
CA ALA A 110 -14.84 -3.52 -8.65
C ALA A 110 -15.71 -2.46 -9.33
N LYS A 111 -16.07 -2.68 -10.60
CA LYS A 111 -17.02 -1.82 -11.33
C LYS A 111 -18.39 -1.78 -10.64
N SER A 112 -18.93 -2.93 -10.26
CA SER A 112 -20.24 -3.00 -9.57
C SER A 112 -20.24 -2.27 -8.22
N ILE A 113 -19.14 -2.31 -7.48
CA ILE A 113 -18.98 -1.58 -6.22
C ILE A 113 -18.90 -0.07 -6.48
N ALA A 114 -18.13 0.36 -7.48
CA ALA A 114 -18.02 1.77 -7.85
C ALA A 114 -19.39 2.35 -8.29
N GLU A 115 -20.12 1.62 -9.15
CA GLU A 115 -21.47 1.99 -9.59
C GLU A 115 -22.46 2.05 -8.41
N TRP A 116 -22.38 1.10 -7.48
CA TRP A 116 -23.22 1.13 -6.29
C TRP A 116 -22.93 2.36 -5.43
N ARG A 117 -21.65 2.71 -5.22
CA ARG A 117 -21.20 3.88 -4.45
C ARG A 117 -21.68 5.19 -5.09
N GLU A 118 -21.65 5.28 -6.42
CA GLU A 118 -22.14 6.44 -7.16
C GLU A 118 -23.67 6.62 -7.00
N GLN A 119 -24.42 5.51 -6.99
CA GLN A 119 -25.88 5.55 -6.92
C GLN A 119 -26.44 5.68 -5.50
N ASN A 120 -25.77 5.11 -4.50
CA ASN A 120 -26.29 4.98 -3.14
C ASN A 120 -25.52 5.85 -2.13
N GLY A 121 -24.42 6.48 -2.55
CA GLY A 121 -23.49 7.18 -1.66
C GLY A 121 -22.47 6.24 -1.01
N PRO A 122 -21.73 6.71 0.01
CA PRO A 122 -20.69 5.91 0.65
C PRO A 122 -21.28 4.74 1.43
N PHE A 123 -20.50 3.65 1.53
CA PHE A 123 -20.79 2.53 2.42
C PHE A 123 -20.58 2.95 3.87
N ASN A 124 -21.60 2.78 4.70
CA ASN A 124 -21.56 3.02 6.16
C ASN A 124 -21.04 1.80 6.93
N ASN A 125 -21.20 0.60 6.38
CA ASN A 125 -20.67 -0.62 6.98
C ASN A 125 -20.36 -1.69 5.93
N ARG A 126 -19.56 -2.70 6.30
CA ARG A 126 -19.15 -3.78 5.38
C ARG A 126 -20.34 -4.60 4.90
N GLU A 127 -21.36 -4.80 5.74
CA GLU A 127 -22.54 -5.60 5.42
C GLU A 127 -23.28 -5.08 4.18
N GLN A 128 -23.26 -3.77 3.92
CA GLN A 128 -23.81 -3.17 2.69
C GLN A 128 -23.16 -3.67 1.40
N LEU A 129 -21.94 -4.22 1.45
CA LEU A 129 -21.32 -4.86 0.27
C LEU A 129 -22.15 -6.04 -0.25
N LYS A 130 -22.96 -6.70 0.59
CA LYS A 130 -23.87 -7.78 0.17
C LYS A 130 -25.01 -7.30 -0.74
N LEU A 131 -25.29 -5.99 -0.74
CA LEU A 131 -26.27 -5.36 -1.62
C LEU A 131 -25.75 -5.18 -3.05
N VAL A 132 -24.42 -5.18 -3.23
CA VAL A 132 -23.80 -4.98 -4.54
C VAL A 132 -24.05 -6.19 -5.44
N LYS A 133 -24.30 -5.93 -6.73
CA LYS A 133 -24.48 -6.99 -7.73
C LYS A 133 -23.21 -7.84 -7.83
N GLY A 134 -23.36 -9.17 -7.82
CA GLY A 134 -22.22 -10.10 -7.91
C GLY A 134 -21.44 -10.32 -6.61
N MET A 135 -21.82 -9.67 -5.51
CA MET A 135 -21.28 -9.92 -4.17
C MET A 135 -22.09 -11.02 -3.47
N GLY A 136 -21.73 -12.27 -3.73
CA GLY A 136 -22.28 -13.43 -3.02
C GLY A 136 -21.61 -13.66 -1.65
N PRO A 137 -22.16 -14.55 -0.79
CA PRO A 137 -21.63 -14.81 0.55
C PRO A 137 -20.15 -15.17 0.57
N LYS A 138 -19.71 -16.06 -0.34
CA LYS A 138 -18.30 -16.46 -0.47
C LYS A 138 -17.39 -15.30 -0.87
N THR A 139 -17.84 -14.48 -1.82
CA THR A 139 -17.08 -13.30 -2.24
C THR A 139 -16.95 -12.30 -1.11
N TYR A 140 -18.04 -12.04 -0.38
CA TYR A 140 -18.02 -11.18 0.79
C TYR A 140 -17.04 -11.68 1.85
N GLN A 141 -17.11 -12.97 2.20
CA GLN A 141 -16.17 -13.59 3.14
C GLN A 141 -14.71 -13.48 2.67
N GLN A 142 -14.45 -13.59 1.37
CA GLN A 142 -13.08 -13.48 0.85
C GLN A 142 -12.52 -12.06 0.92
N CYS A 143 -13.35 -11.02 0.76
CA CYS A 143 -12.87 -9.65 0.65
C CYS A 143 -13.04 -8.80 1.92
N ALA A 144 -13.98 -9.15 2.81
CA ALA A 144 -14.44 -8.24 3.85
C ALA A 144 -13.34 -7.85 4.85
N GLY A 145 -12.41 -8.77 5.17
CA GLY A 145 -11.28 -8.48 6.08
C GLY A 145 -10.27 -7.48 5.52
N PHE A 146 -10.24 -7.28 4.19
CA PHE A 146 -9.32 -6.38 3.51
C PHE A 146 -9.95 -5.02 3.17
N ILE A 147 -11.25 -4.88 3.35
CA ILE A 147 -12.00 -3.65 3.07
C ILE A 147 -12.19 -2.88 4.38
N ARG A 148 -11.83 -1.61 4.43
CA ARG A 148 -12.08 -0.73 5.57
C ARG A 148 -13.12 0.34 5.22
N ILE A 149 -13.79 0.86 6.24
CA ILE A 149 -14.66 2.02 6.15
C ILE A 149 -14.22 3.00 7.23
N ASN A 150 -13.60 4.11 6.83
CA ASN A 150 -13.11 5.09 7.78
C ASN A 150 -14.17 6.18 8.04
N PRO A 151 -14.38 6.59 9.30
CA PRO A 151 -15.28 7.72 9.63
C PRO A 151 -14.94 9.02 8.89
N GLN A 152 -13.65 9.28 8.69
CA GLN A 152 -13.17 10.49 8.02
C GLN A 152 -13.60 10.56 6.54
N THR A 153 -13.71 9.42 5.87
CA THR A 153 -14.12 9.34 4.46
C THR A 153 -15.63 9.40 4.29
N LEU A 154 -16.40 8.97 5.30
CA LEU A 154 -17.86 9.14 5.35
C LEU A 154 -18.28 10.62 5.31
N HIS A 155 -17.51 11.51 5.96
CA HIS A 155 -17.82 12.94 6.00
C HIS A 155 -17.31 13.71 4.77
N SER A 156 -16.17 13.30 4.20
CA SER A 156 -15.57 13.98 3.04
C SER A 156 -16.39 13.84 1.76
N ALA A 157 -17.15 12.74 1.61
CA ALA A 157 -17.99 12.48 0.44
C ALA A 157 -19.14 13.49 0.23
N LYS A 158 -19.44 14.33 1.23
CA LYS A 158 -20.43 15.42 1.10
C LYS A 158 -19.88 16.70 0.45
N SER A 159 -18.58 16.75 0.09
CA SER A 159 -17.88 17.98 -0.34
C SER A 159 -17.26 17.96 -1.75
N SER A 160 -17.54 16.96 -2.58
CA SER A 160 -17.05 16.93 -3.97
C SER A 160 -17.79 17.94 -4.88
N PRO A 161 -17.13 18.60 -5.87
CA PRO A 161 -17.68 19.74 -6.62
C PRO A 161 -18.61 19.37 -7.79
N HIS A 162 -19.03 18.11 -7.92
CA HIS A 162 -19.92 17.69 -9.00
C HIS A 162 -21.38 17.79 -8.55
N PRO A 163 -22.26 18.48 -9.29
CA PRO A 163 -23.66 18.61 -8.92
C PRO A 163 -24.31 17.23 -8.93
N VAL A 164 -24.74 16.79 -7.75
CA VAL A 164 -25.54 15.58 -7.58
C VAL A 164 -26.93 15.88 -8.17
N PRO A 165 -27.41 15.13 -9.17
CA PRO A 165 -28.80 15.23 -9.58
C PRO A 165 -29.70 14.85 -8.41
N GLU A 166 -30.72 15.66 -8.15
CA GLU A 166 -31.73 15.37 -7.14
C GLU A 166 -32.32 13.96 -7.33
N LYS A 167 -32.51 13.28 -6.19
CA LYS A 167 -33.03 11.90 -6.05
C LYS A 167 -34.01 11.48 -7.16
N PRO A 168 -33.74 10.39 -7.88
CA PRO A 168 -34.80 9.59 -8.47
C PRO A 168 -35.22 8.48 -7.50
N ALA A 169 -36.53 8.31 -7.36
CA ALA A 169 -37.19 7.30 -6.57
C ALA A 169 -36.69 5.87 -6.84
N ALA A 170 -36.58 5.08 -5.77
CA ALA A 170 -36.21 3.67 -5.79
C ALA A 170 -37.10 2.86 -6.77
N LYS A 171 -36.51 2.39 -7.87
CA LYS A 171 -37.13 1.35 -8.71
C LYS A 171 -36.81 -0.02 -8.13
N LYS A 172 -37.86 -0.74 -7.75
CA LYS A 172 -37.84 -2.13 -7.24
C LYS A 172 -37.13 -3.07 -8.23
N SER A 173 -35.97 -3.60 -7.86
CA SER A 173 -35.45 -4.82 -8.47
C SER A 173 -36.11 -6.03 -7.83
N LYS A 174 -36.83 -6.83 -8.62
CA LYS A 174 -37.43 -8.10 -8.19
C LYS A 174 -36.35 -9.14 -7.87
N GLY A 175 -36.46 -9.78 -6.71
CA GLY A 175 -35.84 -11.08 -6.41
C GLY A 175 -34.45 -11.02 -5.76
N LYS A 176 -34.36 -10.63 -4.49
CA LYS A 176 -33.25 -11.02 -3.59
C LYS A 176 -33.78 -11.07 -2.16
N THR A 177 -33.41 -12.10 -1.41
CA THR A 177 -33.75 -12.34 -0.01
C THR A 177 -33.58 -11.05 0.81
N CYS A 178 -34.61 -10.61 1.53
CA CYS A 178 -34.56 -9.44 2.40
C CYS A 178 -33.63 -9.72 3.58
N VAL A 179 -32.33 -9.52 3.39
CA VAL A 179 -31.37 -9.43 4.49
C VAL A 179 -31.57 -8.04 5.10
N ASN A 180 -32.00 -7.98 6.36
CA ASN A 180 -32.09 -6.73 7.10
C ASN A 180 -30.67 -6.26 7.43
N ILE A 181 -30.11 -5.41 6.57
CA ILE A 181 -28.73 -4.91 6.71
C ILE A 181 -28.77 -3.63 7.56
N PRO A 182 -28.01 -3.56 8.65
CA PRO A 182 -27.91 -2.34 9.46
C PRO A 182 -27.51 -1.15 8.60
N THR A 183 -28.08 0.03 8.88
CA THR A 183 -27.71 1.27 8.20
C THR A 183 -26.70 2.11 8.99
N SER A 184 -26.43 1.74 10.24
CA SER A 184 -25.48 2.42 11.12
C SER A 184 -24.04 2.04 10.81
N PHE A 185 -23.14 2.95 11.14
CA PHE A 185 -21.71 2.69 11.14
C PHE A 185 -21.36 1.63 12.19
N ASN A 186 -20.44 0.71 11.86
CA ASN A 186 -19.87 -0.23 12.81
C ASN A 186 -18.38 0.13 13.03
N PRO A 187 -17.97 0.50 14.26
CA PRO A 187 -16.57 0.84 14.55
C PRO A 187 -15.56 -0.27 14.23
N LEU A 188 -15.95 -1.54 14.18
CA LEU A 188 -15.05 -2.64 13.81
C LEU A 188 -14.70 -2.63 12.32
N ASP A 189 -15.51 -2.00 11.46
CA ASP A 189 -15.27 -1.94 10.01
C ASP A 189 -14.06 -1.07 9.62
N GLN A 190 -13.53 -0.28 10.55
CA GLN A 190 -12.29 0.48 10.34
C GLN A 190 -11.01 -0.36 10.58
N THR A 191 -11.16 -1.58 11.11
CA THR A 191 -10.04 -2.44 11.54
C THR A 191 -9.72 -3.54 10.53
N CYS A 192 -8.66 -4.33 10.75
CA CYS A 192 -8.40 -5.56 9.98
C CYS A 192 -9.22 -6.78 10.44
N ILE A 193 -10.05 -6.64 11.48
CA ILE A 193 -10.81 -7.75 12.05
C ILE A 193 -11.86 -8.19 11.03
N HIS A 194 -11.87 -9.47 10.69
CA HIS A 194 -12.87 -10.00 9.77
C HIS A 194 -14.27 -10.02 10.42
N PRO A 195 -15.38 -9.73 9.68
CA PRO A 195 -16.74 -9.78 10.23
C PRO A 195 -17.12 -11.10 10.91
N GLU A 196 -16.53 -12.23 10.48
CA GLU A 196 -16.74 -13.53 11.13
C GLU A 196 -16.25 -13.55 12.59
N SER A 197 -15.32 -12.67 12.95
CA SER A 197 -14.72 -12.58 14.29
C SER A 197 -15.27 -11.41 15.11
N TYR A 198 -16.31 -10.69 14.67
CA TYR A 198 -16.87 -9.55 15.42
C TYR A 198 -17.38 -9.95 16.80
N HIS A 199 -18.07 -11.09 16.89
CA HIS A 199 -18.54 -11.62 18.17
C HIS A 199 -17.39 -11.90 19.16
N VAL A 200 -16.22 -12.36 18.67
CA VAL A 200 -15.01 -12.56 19.50
C VAL A 200 -14.43 -11.20 19.92
N ALA A 201 -14.35 -10.24 19.01
CA ALA A 201 -13.85 -8.89 19.30
C ALA A 201 -14.70 -8.18 20.36
N GLU A 202 -16.03 -8.28 20.28
CA GLU A 202 -16.95 -7.73 21.27
C GLU A 202 -16.79 -8.39 22.64
N ARG A 203 -16.68 -9.72 22.70
CA ARG A 203 -16.38 -10.45 23.95
C ARG A 203 -15.06 -10.01 24.56
N PHE A 204 -14.03 -9.84 23.73
CA PHE A 204 -12.72 -9.39 24.18
C PHE A 204 -12.76 -7.94 24.70
N LEU A 205 -13.49 -7.03 24.03
CA LEU A 205 -13.71 -5.66 24.51
C LEU A 205 -14.37 -5.64 25.90
N CYS A 206 -15.42 -6.43 26.10
CA CYS A 206 -16.06 -6.58 27.41
C CYS A 206 -15.08 -7.09 28.47
N LEU A 207 -14.22 -8.06 28.12
CA LEU A 207 -13.24 -8.65 29.04
C LEU A 207 -12.17 -7.63 29.50
N VAL A 208 -11.74 -6.73 28.61
CA VAL A 208 -10.77 -5.67 28.92
C VAL A 208 -11.41 -4.41 29.51
N GLY A 209 -12.75 -4.35 29.57
CA GLY A 209 -13.49 -3.20 30.07
C GLY A 209 -13.52 -2.01 29.10
N GLY A 210 -13.42 -2.28 27.79
CA GLY A 210 -13.46 -1.27 26.72
C GLY A 210 -14.74 -1.34 25.89
N THR A 211 -14.93 -0.36 25.01
CA THR A 211 -16.04 -0.31 24.04
C THR A 211 -15.54 -0.11 22.61
N ALA A 212 -16.38 -0.42 21.62
CA ALA A 212 -16.03 -0.28 20.20
C ALA A 212 -15.74 1.17 19.79
N ASP A 213 -16.31 2.16 20.49
CA ASP A 213 -16.04 3.58 20.23
C ASP A 213 -14.63 4.02 20.67
N GLN A 214 -13.95 3.20 21.48
CA GLN A 214 -12.60 3.48 22.00
C GLN A 214 -11.49 2.86 21.14
N ILE A 215 -11.82 2.24 19.99
CA ILE A 215 -10.84 1.62 19.09
C ILE A 215 -9.72 2.62 18.74
N GLY A 216 -8.47 2.19 18.91
CA GLY A 216 -7.27 2.99 18.67
C GLY A 216 -6.94 4.06 19.73
N SER A 217 -7.80 4.26 20.74
CA SER A 217 -7.53 5.18 21.83
C SER A 217 -6.37 4.71 22.71
N ALA A 218 -5.68 5.66 23.36
CA ALA A 218 -4.63 5.32 24.34
C ALA A 218 -5.18 4.55 25.54
N GLY A 219 -6.40 4.87 25.98
CA GLY A 219 -7.07 4.18 27.09
C GLY A 219 -7.34 2.71 26.79
N LEU A 220 -7.91 2.40 25.62
CA LEU A 220 -8.15 1.01 25.23
C LEU A 220 -6.83 0.24 25.10
N ARG A 221 -5.80 0.84 24.50
CA ARG A 221 -4.46 0.24 24.41
C ARG A 221 -3.91 -0.14 25.78
N GLN A 222 -3.97 0.77 26.74
CA GLN A 222 -3.50 0.50 28.10
C GLN A 222 -4.30 -0.61 28.79
N CYS A 223 -5.63 -0.66 28.60
CA CYS A 223 -6.47 -1.73 29.14
C CYS A 223 -6.10 -3.10 28.55
N VAL A 224 -5.90 -3.16 27.23
CA VAL A 224 -5.48 -4.38 26.51
C VAL A 224 -4.09 -4.83 26.98
N GLU A 225 -3.10 -3.94 26.99
CA GLU A 225 -1.74 -4.24 27.46
C GLU A 225 -1.73 -4.73 28.91
N SER A 226 -2.49 -4.08 29.78
CA SER A 226 -2.61 -4.48 31.19
C SER A 226 -3.21 -5.88 31.32
N LYS A 227 -4.27 -6.18 30.55
CA LYS A 227 -4.90 -7.51 30.57
C LYS A 227 -3.96 -8.59 30.01
N VAL A 228 -3.28 -8.32 28.90
CA VAL A 228 -2.31 -9.25 28.28
C VAL A 228 -1.10 -9.50 29.19
N ARG A 229 -0.71 -8.51 30.01
CA ARG A 229 0.34 -8.68 31.01
C ARG A 229 -0.09 -9.55 32.19
N THR A 230 -1.37 -9.47 32.58
CA THR A 230 -1.93 -10.25 33.70
C THR A 230 -2.31 -11.68 33.27
N SER A 231 -2.80 -11.85 32.04
CA SER A 231 -3.23 -13.13 31.48
C SER A 231 -2.65 -13.26 30.08
N SER A 232 -1.99 -14.38 29.80
CA SER A 232 -1.35 -14.58 28.50
C SER A 232 -2.37 -14.55 27.35
N VAL A 233 -1.91 -14.28 26.13
CA VAL A 233 -2.78 -14.27 24.94
C VAL A 233 -3.47 -15.63 24.76
N GLU A 234 -2.79 -16.72 25.12
CA GLU A 234 -3.32 -18.08 25.02
C GLU A 234 -4.49 -18.33 25.98
N GLU A 235 -4.43 -17.79 27.21
CA GLU A 235 -5.51 -17.89 28.19
C GLU A 235 -6.71 -17.01 27.81
N LEU A 236 -6.43 -15.80 27.34
CA LEU A 236 -7.45 -14.87 26.88
C LEU A 236 -8.19 -15.45 25.67
N ALA A 237 -7.48 -16.07 24.72
CA ALA A 237 -8.06 -16.69 23.54
C ALA A 237 -9.06 -17.78 23.90
N LYS A 238 -8.73 -18.66 24.86
CA LYS A 238 -9.66 -19.67 25.38
C LYS A 238 -10.89 -19.05 26.03
N THR A 239 -10.71 -17.97 26.78
CA THR A 239 -11.78 -17.25 27.47
C THR A 239 -12.80 -16.65 26.49
N VAL A 240 -12.33 -16.18 25.33
CA VAL A 240 -13.18 -15.62 24.28
C VAL A 240 -13.57 -16.62 23.19
N ASP A 241 -13.27 -17.91 23.38
CA ASP A 241 -13.55 -19.02 22.44
C ASP A 241 -12.93 -18.79 21.05
N SER A 242 -11.62 -18.51 21.02
CA SER A 242 -10.85 -18.23 19.81
C SER A 242 -9.47 -18.86 19.86
N THR A 243 -8.76 -18.83 18.73
CA THR A 243 -7.34 -19.18 18.68
C THR A 243 -6.45 -17.98 19.08
N PRO A 244 -5.21 -18.23 19.56
CA PRO A 244 -4.25 -17.17 19.86
C PRO A 244 -3.94 -16.28 18.65
N GLU A 245 -3.90 -16.84 17.44
CA GLU A 245 -3.59 -16.12 16.20
C GLU A 245 -4.71 -15.13 15.84
N THR A 246 -5.96 -15.58 15.90
CA THR A 246 -7.13 -14.72 15.68
C THR A 246 -7.22 -13.65 16.77
N LEU A 247 -6.92 -13.99 18.03
CA LEU A 247 -6.92 -13.00 19.10
C LEU A 247 -5.81 -11.95 18.92
N LYS A 248 -4.61 -12.33 18.46
CA LYS A 248 -3.55 -11.36 18.11
C LYS A 248 -4.02 -10.38 17.04
N LEU A 249 -4.66 -10.88 15.98
CA LEU A 249 -5.22 -10.03 14.93
C LEU A 249 -6.31 -9.08 15.47
N ILE A 250 -7.15 -9.56 16.38
CA ILE A 250 -8.15 -8.73 17.08
C ILE A 250 -7.48 -7.65 17.93
N ILE A 251 -6.47 -8.02 18.73
CA ILE A 251 -5.70 -7.08 19.56
C ILE A 251 -5.07 -6.01 18.67
N ASP A 252 -4.39 -6.40 17.60
CA ASP A 252 -3.82 -5.46 16.64
C ASP A 252 -4.93 -4.54 16.09
N GLY A 253 -6.01 -5.10 15.55
CA GLY A 253 -7.11 -4.34 14.98
C GLY A 253 -7.75 -3.33 15.94
N LEU A 254 -7.93 -3.68 17.22
CA LEU A 254 -8.52 -2.80 18.23
C LEU A 254 -7.56 -1.73 18.74
N THR A 255 -6.26 -1.98 18.71
CA THR A 255 -5.23 -1.08 19.27
C THR A 255 -4.65 -0.12 18.24
N GLN A 256 -4.77 -0.42 16.94
CA GLN A 256 -4.34 0.51 15.89
C GLN A 256 -5.17 1.80 15.90
N PRO A 257 -4.54 2.97 15.70
CA PRO A 257 -5.26 4.25 15.66
C PRO A 257 -6.24 4.31 14.48
N PRO A 258 -7.29 5.14 14.55
CA PRO A 258 -8.19 5.34 13.41
C PRO A 258 -7.43 5.82 12.16
N GLY A 259 -7.75 5.25 11.00
CA GLY A 259 -7.03 5.56 9.75
C GLY A 259 -5.60 5.01 9.70
N PHE A 260 -5.24 4.08 10.58
CA PHE A 260 -3.93 3.45 10.58
C PHE A 260 -3.63 2.80 9.22
N ASP A 261 -2.48 3.19 8.68
CA ASP A 261 -1.89 2.59 7.51
C ASP A 261 -0.58 1.95 7.93
N ILE A 262 -0.51 0.62 7.83
CA ILE A 262 0.69 -0.17 8.14
C ILE A 262 1.91 0.31 7.36
N ARG A 263 1.71 1.01 6.25
CA ARG A 263 2.79 1.52 5.42
C ARG A 263 3.50 2.72 6.01
N GLN A 264 2.90 3.41 6.98
CA GLN A 264 3.56 4.51 7.68
C GLN A 264 4.74 4.01 8.53
N SER A 265 4.73 2.73 8.92
CA SER A 265 5.85 2.07 9.58
C SER A 265 6.96 1.68 8.62
N PHE A 266 6.72 1.67 7.30
CA PHE A 266 7.77 1.53 6.30
C PHE A 266 8.47 2.87 6.06
N GLY A 267 9.76 2.83 5.67
CA GLY A 267 10.56 4.02 5.46
C GLY A 267 9.89 5.02 4.51
N GLN A 268 9.79 6.28 4.96
CA GLN A 268 9.17 7.35 4.19
C GLN A 268 10.04 7.82 3.02
N ALA A 269 9.41 8.53 2.08
CA ALA A 269 10.10 9.21 0.99
C ALA A 269 11.22 10.13 1.51
N ASP A 270 12.44 9.92 1.02
CA ASP A 270 13.61 10.72 1.41
C ASP A 270 13.61 12.05 0.65
N PHE A 271 13.10 13.10 1.30
CA PHE A 271 13.17 14.46 0.77
C PHE A 271 14.56 15.06 0.99
N LYS A 272 15.31 15.24 -0.10
CA LYS A 272 16.66 15.80 -0.11
C LYS A 272 16.65 17.30 -0.39
N ARG A 273 17.77 17.94 -0.02
CA ARG A 273 18.06 19.36 -0.28
C ARG A 273 19.34 19.47 -1.10
N GLY A 274 19.38 20.41 -2.05
CA GLY A 274 20.62 20.84 -2.72
C GLY A 274 20.90 20.19 -4.08
N ILE A 275 21.21 18.90 -4.12
CA ILE A 275 21.73 18.23 -5.33
C ILE A 275 20.59 17.52 -6.06
N VAL A 276 20.25 17.99 -7.26
CA VAL A 276 19.09 17.48 -8.03
C VAL A 276 19.50 16.90 -9.38
N SER A 277 20.70 17.24 -9.87
CA SER A 277 21.19 16.86 -11.19
C SER A 277 22.62 16.32 -11.13
N MET A 278 23.02 15.58 -12.16
CA MET A 278 24.38 15.03 -12.25
C MET A 278 25.43 16.16 -12.33
N SER A 279 25.07 17.32 -12.89
CA SER A 279 25.93 18.52 -12.93
C SER A 279 26.22 19.11 -11.56
N ASP A 280 25.35 18.88 -10.57
CA ASP A 280 25.55 19.34 -9.19
C ASP A 280 26.46 18.41 -8.39
N LEU A 281 26.78 17.23 -8.94
CA LEU A 281 27.51 16.18 -8.24
C LEU A 281 29.01 16.52 -8.18
N ARG A 282 29.58 16.49 -6.97
CA ARG A 282 31.02 16.67 -6.74
C ARG A 282 31.65 15.37 -6.26
N VAL A 283 32.83 15.06 -6.76
CA VAL A 283 33.64 13.95 -6.23
C VAL A 283 33.89 14.17 -4.74
N GLY A 284 33.73 13.13 -3.95
CA GLY A 284 33.79 13.17 -2.48
C GLY A 284 32.46 13.49 -1.80
N ALA A 285 31.42 13.93 -2.52
CA ALA A 285 30.10 14.16 -1.93
C ALA A 285 29.54 12.87 -1.32
N VAL A 286 28.95 13.01 -0.14
CA VAL A 286 28.25 11.92 0.55
C VAL A 286 26.76 12.11 0.36
N LEU A 287 26.10 11.08 -0.14
CA LEU A 287 24.69 11.09 -0.50
C LEU A 287 24.03 9.82 0.03
N THR A 288 22.74 9.92 0.35
CA THR A 288 21.91 8.74 0.54
C THR A 288 21.36 8.29 -0.81
N GLY A 289 21.06 7.00 -0.93
CA GLY A 289 20.46 6.44 -2.14
C GLY A 289 19.76 5.13 -1.86
N ARG A 290 19.04 4.62 -2.86
CA ARG A 290 18.35 3.34 -2.78
C ARG A 290 18.89 2.39 -3.84
N VAL A 291 19.13 1.14 -3.47
CA VAL A 291 19.59 0.11 -4.42
C VAL A 291 18.45 -0.21 -5.38
N ASP A 292 18.62 0.06 -6.68
CA ASP A 292 17.65 -0.30 -7.71
C ASP A 292 17.78 -1.78 -8.07
N ASN A 293 19.02 -2.24 -8.25
CA ASN A 293 19.33 -3.58 -8.68
C ASN A 293 20.68 -4.03 -8.10
N ALA A 294 20.81 -5.33 -7.83
CA ALA A 294 22.02 -5.95 -7.35
C ALA A 294 22.48 -7.03 -8.34
N THR A 295 23.74 -6.96 -8.73
CA THR A 295 24.37 -7.87 -9.71
C THR A 295 25.63 -8.49 -9.11
N LEU A 296 26.17 -9.53 -9.75
CA LEU A 296 27.38 -10.22 -9.27
C LEU A 296 28.63 -9.31 -9.23
N PHE A 297 28.65 -8.22 -10.01
CA PHE A 297 29.79 -7.30 -10.08
C PHE A 297 29.58 -6.02 -9.26
N GLY A 298 28.40 -5.81 -8.67
CA GLY A 298 28.10 -4.60 -7.91
C GLY A 298 26.61 -4.32 -7.75
N ALA A 299 26.30 -3.19 -7.14
CA ALA A 299 24.93 -2.72 -6.93
C ALA A 299 24.73 -1.36 -7.62
N PHE A 300 23.59 -1.21 -8.30
CA PHE A 300 23.16 0.07 -8.88
C PHE A 300 22.31 0.81 -7.86
N VAL A 301 22.65 2.06 -7.59
CA VAL A 301 22.04 2.87 -6.55
C VAL A 301 21.55 4.18 -7.15
N ASP A 302 20.26 4.44 -7.01
CA ASP A 302 19.69 5.74 -7.32
C ASP A 302 20.01 6.73 -6.18
N ILE A 303 20.81 7.74 -6.51
CA ILE A 303 21.18 8.84 -5.61
C ILE A 303 20.38 10.12 -5.89
N GLY A 304 19.51 10.12 -6.91
CA GLY A 304 18.60 11.23 -7.20
C GLY A 304 19.06 12.24 -8.21
N VAL A 305 19.88 11.81 -9.15
CA VAL A 305 20.44 12.69 -10.18
C VAL A 305 20.06 12.24 -11.59
N GLY A 306 18.97 11.48 -11.70
CA GLY A 306 18.40 10.97 -12.96
C GLY A 306 19.11 9.74 -13.53
N ARG A 307 20.24 9.31 -12.96
CA ARG A 307 20.92 8.06 -13.33
C ARG A 307 21.46 7.33 -12.10
N SER A 308 21.34 6.01 -12.09
CA SER A 308 21.89 5.18 -11.01
C SER A 308 23.42 5.15 -11.07
N GLY A 309 24.07 5.28 -9.92
CA GLY A 309 25.50 5.07 -9.77
C GLY A 309 25.83 3.61 -9.45
N LEU A 310 27.03 3.16 -9.84
CA LEU A 310 27.48 1.79 -9.60
C LEU A 310 28.40 1.76 -8.38
N ILE A 311 28.01 0.97 -7.37
CA ILE A 311 28.94 0.49 -6.34
C ILE A 311 29.52 -0.83 -6.83
N HIS A 312 30.79 -0.82 -7.23
CA HIS A 312 31.47 -2.04 -7.65
C HIS A 312 31.64 -3.01 -6.46
N LYS A 313 31.69 -4.33 -6.70
CA LYS A 313 31.80 -5.35 -5.64
C LYS A 313 32.98 -5.12 -4.69
N SER A 314 34.10 -4.60 -5.18
CA SER A 314 35.28 -4.29 -4.37
C SER A 314 35.08 -3.12 -3.39
N LYS A 315 34.03 -2.33 -3.58
CA LYS A 315 33.63 -1.22 -2.72
C LYS A 315 32.55 -1.60 -1.70
N ILE A 316 32.08 -2.86 -1.74
CA ILE A 316 31.12 -3.41 -0.80
C ILE A 316 31.88 -4.35 0.15
N THR A 317 32.48 -3.78 1.20
CA THR A 317 33.31 -4.53 2.14
C THR A 317 32.52 -4.98 3.39
N PRO A 318 32.84 -6.13 4.01
CA PRO A 318 32.03 -6.69 5.11
C PRO A 318 31.90 -5.79 6.35
N ASP A 319 32.88 -4.93 6.59
CA ASP A 319 32.89 -3.92 7.65
C ASP A 319 31.79 -2.86 7.47
N LYS A 320 31.42 -2.56 6.23
CA LYS A 320 30.37 -1.58 5.87
C LYS A 320 28.96 -2.17 5.90
N LEU A 321 28.84 -3.49 6.10
CA LEU A 321 27.58 -4.22 6.07
C LEU A 321 27.07 -4.56 7.48
N PRO A 322 25.73 -4.61 7.67
CA PRO A 322 25.13 -5.14 8.88
C PRO A 322 25.55 -6.58 9.13
N ALA A 323 25.67 -6.98 10.40
CA ALA A 323 26.14 -8.32 10.79
C ALA A 323 25.34 -9.46 10.13
N SER A 324 24.02 -9.28 9.95
CA SER A 324 23.12 -10.24 9.30
C SER A 324 23.41 -10.45 7.80
N GLN A 325 24.07 -9.49 7.14
CA GLN A 325 24.25 -9.48 5.68
C GLN A 325 25.68 -9.84 5.24
N ARG A 326 26.63 -9.96 6.19
CA ARG A 326 28.04 -10.26 5.92
C ARG A 326 28.29 -11.62 5.24
N ARG A 327 27.32 -12.54 5.28
CA ARG A 327 27.45 -13.91 4.74
C ARG A 327 26.78 -14.14 3.38
N ARG A 328 26.17 -13.12 2.76
CA ARG A 328 25.45 -13.27 1.48
C ARG A 328 26.37 -13.03 0.28
N SER A 329 26.15 -13.77 -0.81
CA SER A 329 26.85 -13.63 -2.10
C SER A 329 26.58 -12.28 -2.77
N LEU A 330 25.36 -11.75 -2.62
CA LEU A 330 25.03 -10.34 -2.87
C LEU A 330 24.82 -9.64 -1.53
N ALA A 331 25.78 -8.78 -1.18
CA ALA A 331 25.81 -8.04 0.08
C ALA A 331 24.68 -7.00 0.19
N LEU A 332 24.28 -6.40 -0.93
CA LEU A 332 23.19 -5.43 -1.02
C LEU A 332 22.04 -5.99 -1.85
N GLY A 333 20.79 -5.76 -1.43
CA GLY A 333 19.58 -6.16 -2.13
C GLY A 333 18.78 -4.97 -2.67
N PRO A 334 17.97 -5.15 -3.73
CA PRO A 334 17.06 -4.11 -4.22
C PRO A 334 16.19 -3.53 -3.10
N GLY A 335 15.98 -2.22 -3.14
CA GLY A 335 15.18 -1.48 -2.18
C GLY A 335 15.90 -1.08 -0.89
N GLN A 336 17.13 -1.55 -0.63
CA GLN A 336 17.90 -1.15 0.54
C GLN A 336 18.35 0.31 0.45
N ARG A 337 18.30 1.02 1.59
CA ARG A 337 18.82 2.38 1.72
C ARG A 337 20.29 2.32 2.09
N VAL A 338 21.10 3.13 1.39
CA VAL A 338 22.54 3.16 1.57
C VAL A 338 23.03 4.60 1.64
N GLU A 339 24.10 4.81 2.39
CA GLU A 339 24.89 6.03 2.33
C GLU A 339 26.14 5.74 1.48
N VAL A 340 26.39 6.58 0.49
CA VAL A 340 27.43 6.39 -0.52
C VAL A 340 28.28 7.65 -0.67
N ARG A 341 29.55 7.46 -1.05
CA ARG A 341 30.45 8.54 -1.45
C ARG A 341 30.67 8.50 -2.96
N VAL A 342 30.58 9.66 -3.60
CA VAL A 342 30.90 9.82 -5.03
C VAL A 342 32.41 9.67 -5.24
N LEU A 343 32.82 8.68 -6.02
CA LEU A 343 34.23 8.46 -6.38
C LEU A 343 34.61 9.17 -7.68
N ASN A 344 33.75 9.07 -8.70
CA ASN A 344 33.95 9.73 -9.98
C ASN A 344 32.61 10.00 -10.67
N VAL A 345 32.62 11.00 -11.54
CA VAL A 345 31.48 11.40 -12.37
C VAL A 345 31.98 11.58 -13.79
N ASP A 346 31.36 10.88 -14.72
CA ASP A 346 31.59 11.03 -16.15
C ASP A 346 30.28 11.52 -16.79
N PRO A 347 30.11 12.85 -16.96
CA PRO A 347 28.89 13.41 -17.52
C PRO A 347 28.65 13.02 -18.98
N GLN A 348 29.72 12.82 -19.76
CA GLN A 348 29.61 12.50 -21.19
C GLN A 348 29.05 11.09 -21.41
N ARG A 349 29.50 10.13 -20.60
CA ARG A 349 28.98 8.74 -20.64
C ARG A 349 27.80 8.54 -19.69
N GLY A 350 27.49 9.56 -18.88
CA GLY A 350 26.53 9.56 -17.78
C GLY A 350 26.78 8.41 -16.79
N ARG A 351 28.03 8.21 -16.38
CA ARG A 351 28.41 7.17 -15.40
C ARG A 351 28.80 7.81 -14.07
N ILE A 352 28.40 7.17 -12.98
CA ILE A 352 28.71 7.60 -11.62
C ILE A 352 29.28 6.41 -10.86
N GLY A 353 30.51 6.52 -10.38
CA GLY A 353 31.12 5.52 -9.51
C GLY A 353 30.92 5.87 -8.05
N LEU A 354 30.49 4.89 -7.26
CA LEU A 354 30.13 5.08 -5.86
C LEU A 354 30.96 4.15 -4.96
N ASP A 355 31.29 4.63 -3.76
CA ASP A 355 31.78 3.83 -2.65
C ASP A 355 30.68 3.68 -1.60
N LEU A 356 30.41 2.46 -1.14
CA LEU A 356 29.50 2.27 -0.01
C LEU A 356 30.13 2.88 1.23
N ILE A 357 29.37 3.60 2.05
CA ILE A 357 29.79 3.98 3.40
C ILE A 357 29.14 3.02 4.39
N ARG A 358 27.81 2.88 4.33
CA ARG A 358 27.03 1.97 5.18
C ARG A 358 25.65 1.72 4.61
N VAL A 359 25.01 0.65 5.08
CA VAL A 359 23.58 0.38 4.88
C VAL A 359 22.79 1.11 5.97
N LEU A 360 21.78 1.88 5.57
CA LEU A 360 20.86 2.56 6.48
C LEU A 360 19.73 1.59 6.86
N GLN A 361 19.37 1.55 8.15
CA GLN A 361 18.27 0.74 8.66
C GLN A 361 16.92 1.43 8.45
#